data_AF-A0A1Y3NR89-F1
#
_entry.id   AF-A0A1Y3NR89-F1
#
_cell.length_a   1.000
_cell.length_b   1.000
_cell.length_c   1.000
_cell.angle_alpha   90.00
_cell.angle_beta   90.00
_cell.angle_gamma   90.00
#
_symmetry.space_group_name_H-M   'P 1'
#
loop_
_entity.id
_entity.type
_entity.pdbx_description
1 polymer ?
#
loop_
_entity_poly.entity_id
_entity_poly.type
_entity_poly.pdbx_seq_one_letter_code
_entity_poly.pdbx_strand_id
1 'polypeptide(L)'
;IYECSNLLTNTNNCDDKNETNVSIYCIKNNILYALLDVESTTCINKINLTKSTLNIVKIDGKDMEIIKPYDVILDVNLVVPKLSIIICDSNICEQTAGIIKDKNSKYYSIYKSLGIDNKALSISKTTCTSNIGGLAKISNEVVLCLTETKYSTFQEKQNYFLIEGDDDNLYNETPFLINEEYGNSIIVIGSFFFINDNIIQLSNIKDYQEFWYTDYNSNKLILRKNEAIISEEIGNKLYKCEIKGSCNEFIYLQSGTYIVNNIIYSFTNNEVDKVITSKLTQNEFVAVKLFSSNDLNFGYKINDEEFENMVYDEVLSLTKLYDCSNSACKVTNGYINYNYSVVKCDNNNCSKYQEPIECSNNNINNANIAYYSDSKFLFCANSGNTTNNALEEKEIDKNNYYFSLSSSKASSYYLYITNENGKIIAQNTHGK
;
A
#
# COMPACT_ATOMS: atom_id res chain seq x y z
N ILE A 1 -27.55 5.28 -9.46
CA ILE A 1 -27.42 6.74 -9.31
C ILE A 1 -26.84 7.28 -10.62
N TYR A 2 -27.40 8.35 -11.18
CA TYR A 2 -27.02 8.89 -12.49
C TYR A 2 -26.02 10.06 -12.40
N GLU A 3 -25.42 10.43 -13.53
CA GLU A 3 -24.77 11.74 -13.66
C GLU A 3 -25.84 12.83 -13.75
N CYS A 4 -25.67 13.93 -13.01
CA CYS A 4 -26.67 15.00 -13.02
C CYS A 4 -26.63 15.81 -14.33
N SER A 5 -27.80 16.30 -14.75
CA SER A 5 -27.90 17.29 -15.82
C SER A 5 -26.99 18.50 -15.59
N ASN A 6 -26.38 19.00 -16.67
CA ASN A 6 -25.58 20.23 -16.65
C ASN A 6 -26.42 21.45 -16.23
N LEU A 7 -27.74 21.40 -16.43
CA LEU A 7 -28.68 22.47 -16.07
C LEU A 7 -28.95 22.56 -14.56
N LEU A 8 -28.61 21.53 -13.78
CA LEU A 8 -28.75 21.55 -12.31
C LEU A 8 -27.70 22.50 -11.71
N THR A 9 -28.12 23.63 -11.14
CA THR A 9 -27.23 24.61 -10.51
C THR A 9 -27.32 24.52 -8.99
N ASN A 10 -26.21 24.82 -8.30
CA ASN A 10 -26.11 24.73 -6.83
C ASN A 10 -27.07 25.69 -6.08
N THR A 11 -27.65 26.67 -6.77
CA THR A 11 -28.54 27.70 -6.23
C THR A 11 -30.01 27.29 -6.19
N ASN A 12 -30.38 26.15 -6.79
CA ASN A 12 -31.77 25.72 -6.83
C ASN A 12 -32.20 25.22 -5.45
N ASN A 13 -33.39 25.66 -5.02
CA ASN A 13 -33.92 25.45 -3.68
C ASN A 13 -34.20 23.94 -3.48
N CYS A 14 -33.39 23.24 -2.68
CA CYS A 14 -33.52 21.79 -2.43
C CYS A 14 -34.30 21.48 -1.14
N ASP A 15 -35.26 22.34 -0.80
CA ASP A 15 -36.04 22.27 0.44
C ASP A 15 -37.54 22.22 0.17
N ASP A 16 -37.96 21.82 -1.04
CA ASP A 16 -39.39 21.67 -1.32
C ASP A 16 -39.94 20.39 -0.67
N LYS A 17 -40.31 20.53 0.60
CA LYS A 17 -40.83 19.43 1.42
C LYS A 17 -42.22 18.94 0.98
N ASN A 18 -42.89 19.65 0.07
CA ASN A 18 -44.25 19.35 -0.37
C ASN A 18 -44.27 18.30 -1.50
N GLU A 19 -43.19 18.19 -2.26
CA GLU A 19 -43.01 17.18 -3.31
C GLU A 19 -42.72 15.80 -2.66
N THR A 20 -43.51 14.78 -2.99
CA THR A 20 -43.41 13.45 -2.35
C THR A 20 -42.77 12.38 -3.22
N ASN A 21 -42.56 12.65 -4.51
CA ASN A 21 -42.12 11.64 -5.46
C ASN A 21 -40.66 11.88 -5.88
N VAL A 22 -39.74 11.09 -5.33
CA VAL A 22 -38.39 10.97 -5.86
C VAL A 22 -38.38 9.84 -6.88
N SER A 23 -37.98 10.12 -8.11
CA SER A 23 -37.78 9.06 -9.11
C SER A 23 -36.30 8.76 -9.33
N ILE A 24 -35.43 9.76 -9.14
CA ILE A 24 -34.04 9.72 -9.59
C ILE A 24 -33.11 10.31 -8.54
N TYR A 25 -31.92 9.71 -8.44
CA TYR A 25 -30.80 10.25 -7.70
C TYR A 25 -29.63 10.47 -8.63
N CYS A 26 -28.95 11.61 -8.50
CA CYS A 26 -27.76 11.91 -9.28
C CYS A 26 -26.67 12.54 -8.41
N ILE A 27 -25.42 12.45 -8.84
CA ILE A 27 -24.28 13.06 -8.12
C ILE A 27 -23.65 14.17 -8.98
N LYS A 28 -23.39 15.32 -8.36
CA LYS A 28 -22.64 16.44 -8.97
C LYS A 28 -21.88 17.22 -7.92
N ASN A 29 -20.60 17.52 -8.17
CA ASN A 29 -19.75 18.30 -7.26
C ASN A 29 -19.70 17.77 -5.81
N ASN A 30 -19.64 16.45 -5.63
CA ASN A 30 -19.74 15.77 -4.33
C ASN A 30 -21.05 16.00 -3.57
N ILE A 31 -22.14 16.28 -4.28
CA ILE A 31 -23.47 16.40 -3.70
C ILE A 31 -24.35 15.35 -4.36
N LEU A 32 -25.01 14.54 -3.53
CA LEU A 32 -26.06 13.62 -3.99
C LEU A 32 -27.40 14.35 -3.95
N TYR A 33 -28.08 14.40 -5.08
CA TYR A 33 -29.37 15.06 -5.26
C TYR A 33 -30.48 14.01 -5.44
N ALA A 34 -31.63 14.27 -4.82
CA ALA A 34 -32.89 13.59 -5.10
C ALA A 34 -33.73 14.46 -6.03
N LEU A 35 -34.16 13.90 -7.17
CA LEU A 35 -34.84 14.59 -8.27
C LEU A 35 -36.18 13.92 -8.63
N LEU A 36 -37.07 14.71 -9.23
CA LEU A 36 -38.34 14.24 -9.80
C LEU A 36 -38.16 13.43 -11.08
N ASP A 37 -37.16 13.75 -11.90
CA ASP A 37 -36.80 13.08 -13.15
C ASP A 37 -35.36 13.47 -13.59
N VAL A 38 -34.88 12.92 -14.72
CA VAL A 38 -33.49 13.12 -15.21
C VAL A 38 -33.24 14.55 -15.70
N GLU A 39 -34.28 15.19 -16.26
CA GLU A 39 -34.19 16.53 -16.87
C GLU A 39 -34.48 17.64 -15.85
N SER A 40 -34.94 17.26 -14.65
CA SER A 40 -35.35 18.18 -13.60
C SER A 40 -34.23 19.16 -13.26
N THR A 41 -34.59 20.45 -13.28
CA THR A 41 -33.69 21.54 -12.87
C THR A 41 -33.84 21.84 -11.37
N THR A 42 -34.87 21.34 -10.71
CA THR A 42 -35.10 21.48 -9.27
C THR A 42 -34.76 20.20 -8.53
N CYS A 43 -34.34 20.33 -7.29
CA CYS A 43 -34.00 19.22 -6.40
C CYS A 43 -35.02 19.16 -5.26
N ILE A 44 -35.37 17.94 -4.84
CA ILE A 44 -36.26 17.71 -3.69
C ILE A 44 -35.47 17.75 -2.39
N ASN A 45 -34.29 17.12 -2.40
CA ASN A 45 -33.37 17.08 -1.26
C ASN A 45 -31.94 16.90 -1.78
N LYS A 46 -30.95 17.23 -0.95
CA LYS A 46 -29.54 16.98 -1.22
C LYS A 46 -28.76 16.63 0.04
N ILE A 47 -27.70 15.85 -0.10
CA ILE A 47 -26.73 15.60 0.96
C ILE A 47 -25.31 15.81 0.43
N ASN A 48 -24.48 16.48 1.24
CA ASN A 48 -23.06 16.65 0.93
C ASN A 48 -22.31 15.36 1.23
N LEU A 49 -21.59 14.85 0.23
CA LEU A 49 -20.73 13.69 0.38
C LEU A 49 -19.36 14.15 0.92
N THR A 50 -18.77 13.33 1.77
CA THR A 50 -17.44 13.64 2.33
C THR A 50 -16.37 13.30 1.31
N LYS A 51 -15.50 14.26 0.99
CA LYS A 51 -14.38 14.09 0.04
C LYS A 51 -13.34 13.10 0.56
N SER A 52 -12.66 12.41 -0.35
CA SER A 52 -11.56 11.49 -0.07
C SER A 52 -11.93 10.38 0.93
N THR A 53 -13.21 9.98 0.93
CA THR A 53 -13.73 8.96 1.85
C THR A 53 -14.85 8.13 1.22
N LEU A 54 -15.10 6.97 1.82
CA LEU A 54 -16.26 6.13 1.56
C LEU A 54 -17.51 6.72 2.21
N ASN A 55 -18.57 6.93 1.42
CA ASN A 55 -19.88 7.35 1.89
C ASN A 55 -20.86 6.18 1.72
N ILE A 56 -21.47 5.72 2.82
CA ILE A 56 -22.56 4.74 2.75
C ILE A 56 -23.84 5.49 3.02
N VAL A 57 -24.70 5.55 2.02
CA VAL A 57 -25.89 6.41 2.02
C VAL A 57 -27.13 5.54 2.08
N LYS A 58 -28.01 5.82 3.04
CA LYS A 58 -29.37 5.31 3.07
C LYS A 58 -30.27 6.28 2.31
N ILE A 59 -31.03 5.75 1.36
CA ILE A 59 -31.86 6.49 0.42
C ILE A 59 -33.30 5.95 0.49
N ASP A 60 -34.17 6.69 1.18
CA ASP A 60 -35.57 6.32 1.41
C ASP A 60 -36.51 7.37 0.83
N GLY A 61 -36.71 7.31 -0.49
CA GLY A 61 -37.41 8.37 -1.21
C GLY A 61 -36.67 9.70 -1.01
N LYS A 62 -37.35 10.71 -0.45
CA LYS A 62 -36.70 12.01 -0.22
C LYS A 62 -35.71 12.03 0.93
N ASP A 63 -35.78 11.07 1.85
CA ASP A 63 -34.92 11.05 3.02
C ASP A 63 -33.57 10.39 2.67
N MET A 64 -32.50 11.15 2.78
CA MET A 64 -31.13 10.70 2.51
C MET A 64 -30.25 10.93 3.74
N GLU A 65 -29.47 9.92 4.13
CA GLU A 65 -28.60 9.98 5.29
C GLU A 65 -27.30 9.23 5.03
N ILE A 66 -26.15 9.83 5.36
CA ILE A 66 -24.87 9.12 5.43
C ILE A 66 -24.83 8.35 6.74
N ILE A 67 -24.75 7.03 6.64
CA ILE A 67 -24.66 6.13 7.78
C ILE A 67 -23.25 5.59 7.96
N LYS A 68 -22.92 5.25 9.20
CA LYS A 68 -21.71 4.51 9.57
C LYS A 68 -22.13 3.09 9.93
N PRO A 69 -21.86 2.08 9.08
CA PRO A 69 -22.39 0.72 9.32
C PRO A 69 -21.94 0.10 10.64
N TYR A 70 -20.76 0.47 11.14
CA TYR A 70 -20.27 0.01 12.44
C TYR A 70 -21.04 0.59 13.62
N ASP A 71 -21.79 1.68 13.43
CA ASP A 71 -22.60 2.33 14.47
C ASP A 71 -24.08 1.88 14.45
N VAL A 72 -24.55 1.31 13.33
CA VAL A 72 -25.98 1.06 13.07
C VAL A 72 -26.25 -0.42 12.85
N ILE A 73 -27.42 -0.91 13.30
CA ILE A 73 -27.93 -2.24 12.95
C ILE A 73 -28.76 -2.09 11.68
N LEU A 74 -28.40 -2.83 10.63
CA LEU A 74 -29.10 -2.74 9.35
C LEU A 74 -30.29 -3.71 9.35
N ASP A 75 -31.51 -3.17 9.23
CA ASP A 75 -32.71 -3.99 9.05
C ASP A 75 -32.75 -4.49 7.60
N VAL A 76 -32.81 -5.81 7.43
CA VAL A 76 -32.80 -6.49 6.13
C VAL A 76 -33.97 -6.06 5.24
N ASN A 77 -35.14 -5.79 5.82
CA ASN A 77 -36.35 -5.52 5.06
C ASN A 77 -36.56 -4.02 4.82
N LEU A 78 -36.07 -3.18 5.73
CA LEU A 78 -36.35 -1.73 5.69
C LEU A 78 -35.16 -0.89 5.22
N VAL A 79 -33.94 -1.28 5.60
CA VAL A 79 -32.75 -0.44 5.40
C VAL A 79 -31.91 -0.96 4.25
N VAL A 80 -31.62 -2.27 4.20
CA VAL A 80 -30.69 -2.84 3.20
C VAL A 80 -31.08 -2.54 1.75
N PRO A 81 -32.36 -2.65 1.33
CA PRO A 81 -32.76 -2.33 -0.05
C PRO A 81 -32.53 -0.85 -0.43
N LYS A 82 -32.34 0.01 0.57
CA LYS A 82 -32.22 1.47 0.43
C LYS A 82 -30.78 1.95 0.53
N LEU A 83 -29.79 1.05 0.59
CA LEU A 83 -28.39 1.41 0.74
C LEU A 83 -27.69 1.60 -0.61
N SER A 84 -26.80 2.57 -0.66
CA SER A 84 -25.85 2.81 -1.74
C SER A 84 -24.46 3.05 -1.17
N ILE A 85 -23.45 2.54 -1.85
CA ILE A 85 -22.04 2.81 -1.53
C ILE A 85 -21.55 3.83 -2.56
N ILE A 86 -21.06 4.98 -2.09
CA ILE A 86 -20.54 6.06 -2.92
C ILE A 86 -19.11 6.35 -2.49
N ILE A 87 -18.16 6.17 -3.39
CA ILE A 87 -16.78 6.58 -3.17
C ILE A 87 -16.64 7.99 -3.73
N CYS A 88 -15.90 8.87 -3.05
CA CYS A 88 -15.59 10.20 -3.54
C CYS A 88 -14.08 10.45 -3.49
N ASP A 89 -13.50 10.77 -4.64
CA ASP A 89 -12.15 11.32 -4.74
C ASP A 89 -12.21 12.75 -5.27
N SER A 90 -11.76 13.69 -4.44
CA SER A 90 -11.65 15.12 -4.76
C SER A 90 -12.98 15.78 -5.19
N ASN A 91 -13.35 15.68 -6.46
CA ASN A 91 -14.59 16.21 -7.03
C ASN A 91 -15.39 15.17 -7.82
N ILE A 92 -14.90 13.94 -7.90
CA ILE A 92 -15.54 12.83 -8.60
C ILE A 92 -16.11 11.91 -7.53
N CYS A 93 -17.39 11.58 -7.66
CA CYS A 93 -18.07 10.66 -6.77
C CYS A 93 -18.85 9.67 -7.61
N GLU A 94 -18.70 8.38 -7.30
CA GLU A 94 -19.34 7.31 -8.05
C GLU A 94 -19.96 6.29 -7.12
N GLN A 95 -21.12 5.77 -7.53
CA GLN A 95 -21.70 4.61 -6.89
C GLN A 95 -20.87 3.37 -7.23
N THR A 96 -20.58 2.57 -6.21
CA THR A 96 -19.91 1.29 -6.35
C THR A 96 -20.74 0.16 -5.73
N ALA A 97 -20.26 -1.07 -5.91
CA ALA A 97 -20.79 -2.27 -5.31
C ALA A 97 -19.83 -2.79 -4.24
N GLY A 98 -20.32 -3.60 -3.32
CA GLY A 98 -19.49 -4.23 -2.31
C GLY A 98 -20.25 -4.96 -1.23
N ILE A 99 -19.52 -5.50 -0.28
CA ILE A 99 -20.02 -6.17 0.91
C ILE A 99 -19.74 -5.28 2.12
N ILE A 100 -20.76 -5.02 2.92
CA ILE A 100 -20.63 -4.26 4.17
C ILE A 100 -20.94 -5.12 5.39
N LYS A 101 -20.25 -4.83 6.50
CA LYS A 101 -20.43 -5.44 7.81
C LYS A 101 -21.09 -4.43 8.75
N ASP A 102 -22.21 -4.80 9.38
CA ASP A 102 -22.85 -3.95 10.39
C ASP A 102 -22.28 -4.14 11.80
N LYS A 103 -22.81 -3.36 12.75
CA LYS A 103 -22.45 -3.43 14.18
C LYS A 103 -22.58 -4.82 14.81
N ASN A 104 -23.53 -5.64 14.33
CA ASN A 104 -23.77 -6.99 14.85
C ASN A 104 -23.02 -8.07 14.06
N SER A 105 -22.05 -7.68 13.22
CA SER A 105 -21.33 -8.60 12.34
C SER A 105 -22.25 -9.38 11.41
N LYS A 106 -23.33 -8.75 10.93
CA LYS A 106 -24.08 -9.23 9.77
C LYS A 106 -23.54 -8.59 8.50
N TYR A 107 -23.72 -9.30 7.39
CA TYR A 107 -23.07 -8.98 6.11
C TYR A 107 -24.12 -8.75 5.02
N TYR A 108 -23.86 -7.78 4.15
CA TYR A 108 -24.81 -7.37 3.13
C TYR A 108 -24.09 -7.09 1.82
N SER A 109 -24.53 -7.70 0.72
CA SER A 109 -24.15 -7.35 -0.64
C SER A 109 -24.94 -6.13 -1.09
N ILE A 110 -24.23 -5.08 -1.47
CA ILE A 110 -24.77 -3.85 -2.04
C ILE A 110 -24.37 -3.82 -3.51
N TYR A 111 -25.35 -3.79 -4.41
CA TYR A 111 -25.12 -3.83 -5.85
C TYR A 111 -25.16 -2.43 -6.47
N LYS A 112 -24.39 -2.23 -7.55
CA LYS A 112 -24.39 -0.97 -8.32
C LYS A 112 -25.58 -0.89 -9.30
N SER A 113 -25.99 -2.03 -9.87
CA SER A 113 -26.93 -2.09 -11.00
C SER A 113 -28.39 -1.84 -10.57
N LEU A 114 -29.11 -1.04 -11.37
CA LEU A 114 -30.54 -0.85 -11.25
C LEU A 114 -31.23 -2.15 -11.69
N GLY A 115 -31.76 -2.92 -10.73
CA GLY A 115 -32.48 -4.17 -10.99
C GLY A 115 -31.97 -5.38 -10.20
N ILE A 116 -30.87 -5.23 -9.47
CA ILE A 116 -30.44 -6.25 -8.49
C ILE A 116 -30.61 -5.65 -7.09
N ASP A 117 -31.52 -6.23 -6.32
CA ASP A 117 -31.74 -5.82 -4.94
C ASP A 117 -30.54 -6.17 -4.07
N ASN A 118 -30.22 -5.28 -3.13
CA ASN A 118 -29.27 -5.56 -2.06
C ASN A 118 -29.72 -6.77 -1.24
N LYS A 119 -28.77 -7.60 -0.80
CA LYS A 119 -29.07 -8.88 -0.13
C LYS A 119 -28.31 -9.02 1.17
N ALA A 120 -28.98 -9.56 2.20
CA ALA A 120 -28.28 -10.10 3.35
C ALA A 120 -27.55 -11.38 2.95
N LEU A 121 -26.30 -11.50 3.35
CA LEU A 121 -25.46 -12.66 3.06
C LEU A 121 -25.51 -13.68 4.19
N SER A 122 -25.64 -14.95 3.82
CA SER A 122 -25.46 -16.07 4.74
C SER A 122 -24.08 -16.69 4.54
N ILE A 123 -23.28 -16.78 5.60
CA ILE A 123 -21.92 -17.34 5.52
C ILE A 123 -22.01 -18.83 5.80
N SER A 124 -22.30 -19.59 4.75
CA SER A 124 -22.42 -21.06 4.81
C SER A 124 -21.14 -21.77 4.35
N LYS A 125 -20.31 -21.10 3.53
CA LYS A 125 -19.08 -21.66 2.96
C LYS A 125 -17.97 -21.67 3.99
N THR A 126 -17.17 -22.73 3.98
CA THR A 126 -15.99 -22.90 4.86
C THR A 126 -14.67 -22.97 4.08
N THR A 127 -14.72 -22.78 2.77
CA THR A 127 -13.58 -22.75 1.85
C THR A 127 -13.86 -21.73 0.74
N CYS A 128 -12.81 -21.35 0.00
CA CYS A 128 -12.94 -20.44 -1.14
C CYS A 128 -13.09 -21.12 -2.51
N THR A 129 -12.95 -22.44 -2.57
CA THR A 129 -13.19 -23.25 -3.76
C THR A 129 -14.58 -22.97 -4.33
N SER A 130 -14.64 -22.49 -5.58
CA SER A 130 -15.88 -22.08 -6.25
C SER A 130 -16.71 -21.02 -5.48
N ASN A 131 -16.04 -20.14 -4.73
CA ASN A 131 -16.66 -19.09 -3.94
C ASN A 131 -15.94 -17.73 -4.12
N ILE A 132 -15.29 -17.51 -5.27
CA ILE A 132 -14.55 -16.27 -5.56
C ILE A 132 -15.51 -15.07 -5.51
N GLY A 133 -15.10 -13.99 -4.84
CA GLY A 133 -15.93 -12.81 -4.56
C GLY A 133 -16.96 -13.00 -3.43
N GLY A 134 -17.18 -14.23 -2.97
CA GLY A 134 -18.07 -14.55 -1.87
C GLY A 134 -17.40 -14.49 -0.49
N LEU A 135 -18.20 -14.63 0.57
CA LEU A 135 -17.69 -14.77 1.93
C LEU A 135 -17.57 -16.25 2.33
N ALA A 136 -16.55 -16.57 3.11
CA ALA A 136 -16.38 -17.87 3.75
C ALA A 136 -16.03 -17.71 5.24
N LYS A 137 -16.24 -18.78 6.01
CA LYS A 137 -15.79 -18.90 7.40
C LYS A 137 -14.61 -19.87 7.47
N ILE A 138 -13.40 -19.33 7.53
CA ILE A 138 -12.14 -20.10 7.58
C ILE A 138 -11.47 -19.84 8.92
N SER A 139 -11.13 -20.89 9.66
CA SER A 139 -10.51 -20.78 11.00
C SER A 139 -11.30 -19.90 11.97
N ASN A 140 -12.64 -19.97 11.93
CA ASN A 140 -13.59 -19.14 12.68
C ASN A 140 -13.62 -17.64 12.31
N GLU A 141 -12.88 -17.21 11.30
CA GLU A 141 -12.91 -15.84 10.80
C GLU A 141 -13.75 -15.74 9.53
N VAL A 142 -14.45 -14.62 9.38
CA VAL A 142 -15.16 -14.31 8.13
C VAL A 142 -14.19 -13.64 7.18
N VAL A 143 -14.06 -14.22 5.99
CA VAL A 143 -13.09 -13.81 4.99
C VAL A 143 -13.79 -13.57 3.66
N LEU A 144 -13.26 -12.65 2.87
CA LEU A 144 -13.57 -12.52 1.45
C LEU A 144 -12.67 -13.47 0.66
N CYS A 145 -13.27 -14.32 -0.15
CA CYS A 145 -12.54 -15.21 -1.05
C CYS A 145 -12.09 -14.44 -2.28
N LEU A 146 -10.78 -14.26 -2.40
CA LEU A 146 -10.17 -13.54 -3.52
C LEU A 146 -9.88 -14.48 -4.70
N THR A 147 -9.64 -15.76 -4.39
CA THR A 147 -9.28 -16.83 -5.32
C THR A 147 -9.79 -18.15 -4.75
N GLU A 148 -9.67 -19.28 -5.44
CA GLU A 148 -10.09 -20.57 -4.89
C GLU A 148 -9.34 -20.99 -3.61
N THR A 149 -8.10 -20.53 -3.45
CA THR A 149 -7.20 -20.95 -2.37
C THR A 149 -6.79 -19.82 -1.44
N LYS A 150 -7.10 -18.57 -1.78
CA LYS A 150 -6.65 -17.42 -1.02
C LYS A 150 -7.80 -16.47 -0.66
N TYR A 151 -7.65 -15.79 0.47
CA TYR A 151 -8.70 -14.97 1.06
C TYR A 151 -8.13 -13.84 1.93
N SER A 152 -8.93 -12.81 2.18
CA SER A 152 -8.58 -11.73 3.12
C SER A 152 -9.67 -11.52 4.16
N THR A 153 -9.25 -11.20 5.38
CA THR A 153 -10.13 -10.70 6.45
C THR A 153 -10.36 -9.20 6.30
N PHE A 154 -11.28 -8.64 7.08
CA PHE A 154 -11.35 -7.19 7.32
C PHE A 154 -10.03 -6.68 7.91
N GLN A 155 -9.67 -5.45 7.58
CA GLN A 155 -8.38 -4.84 7.94
C GLN A 155 -8.59 -3.49 8.60
N GLU A 156 -7.79 -3.14 9.62
CA GLU A 156 -7.88 -1.80 10.26
C GLU A 156 -7.45 -0.67 9.31
N LYS A 157 -6.48 -0.95 8.43
CA LYS A 157 -6.02 -0.05 7.38
C LYS A 157 -6.57 -0.51 6.03
N GLN A 158 -6.93 0.45 5.19
CA GLN A 158 -7.38 0.17 3.83
C GLN A 158 -6.26 -0.49 3.03
N ASN A 159 -6.58 -1.61 2.41
CA ASN A 159 -5.70 -2.35 1.52
C ASN A 159 -6.43 -2.66 0.20
N TYR A 160 -5.67 -2.80 -0.88
CA TYR A 160 -6.20 -3.04 -2.22
C TYR A 160 -5.82 -4.44 -2.68
N PHE A 161 -6.77 -5.15 -3.29
CA PHE A 161 -6.60 -6.51 -3.77
C PHE A 161 -7.19 -6.65 -5.16
N LEU A 162 -6.60 -7.53 -5.96
CA LEU A 162 -7.17 -7.94 -7.23
C LEU A 162 -7.95 -9.24 -7.04
N ILE A 163 -9.17 -9.29 -7.58
CA ILE A 163 -9.89 -10.54 -7.83
C ILE A 163 -9.79 -10.80 -9.33
N GLU A 164 -9.30 -12.00 -9.68
CA GLU A 164 -9.20 -12.48 -11.05
C GLU A 164 -10.17 -13.65 -11.23
N GLY A 165 -10.82 -13.69 -12.39
CA GLY A 165 -11.75 -14.75 -12.75
C GLY A 165 -12.50 -14.40 -14.02
N ASP A 166 -13.17 -15.38 -14.60
CA ASP A 166 -14.20 -15.13 -15.60
C ASP A 166 -15.54 -14.98 -14.87
N ASP A 167 -16.54 -14.34 -15.49
CA ASP A 167 -17.87 -14.19 -14.89
C ASP A 167 -18.49 -15.54 -14.50
N ASP A 168 -18.18 -16.62 -15.22
CA ASP A 168 -18.62 -17.99 -14.92
C ASP A 168 -17.99 -18.56 -13.63
N ASN A 169 -16.85 -18.02 -13.19
CA ASN A 169 -16.12 -18.47 -12.00
C ASN A 169 -16.49 -17.66 -10.74
N LEU A 170 -17.22 -16.56 -10.90
CA LEU A 170 -17.69 -15.75 -9.79
C LEU A 170 -18.83 -16.45 -9.05
N TYR A 171 -18.83 -16.32 -7.72
CA TYR A 171 -19.95 -16.77 -6.92
C TYR A 171 -21.21 -15.98 -7.29
N ASN A 172 -22.31 -16.64 -7.66
CA ASN A 172 -23.54 -16.01 -8.14
C ASN A 172 -24.14 -14.90 -7.22
N GLU A 173 -23.73 -14.82 -5.95
CA GLU A 173 -24.19 -13.77 -5.02
C GLU A 173 -23.14 -12.67 -4.75
N THR A 174 -22.01 -12.68 -5.45
CA THR A 174 -20.99 -11.64 -5.35
C THR A 174 -21.51 -10.31 -5.90
N PRO A 175 -21.30 -9.19 -5.19
CA PRO A 175 -21.59 -7.86 -5.73
C PRO A 175 -20.47 -7.33 -6.63
N PHE A 176 -19.35 -8.06 -6.73
CA PHE A 176 -18.20 -7.66 -7.53
C PHE A 176 -18.39 -8.14 -8.96
N LEU A 177 -18.59 -7.19 -9.88
CA LEU A 177 -18.59 -7.46 -11.31
C LEU A 177 -17.15 -7.47 -11.79
N ILE A 178 -16.77 -8.54 -12.48
CA ILE A 178 -15.51 -8.57 -13.20
C ILE A 178 -15.70 -7.80 -14.49
N ASN A 179 -14.73 -6.95 -14.85
CA ASN A 179 -14.78 -6.31 -16.14
C ASN A 179 -14.56 -7.37 -17.23
N GLU A 180 -15.56 -7.64 -18.07
CA GLU A 180 -15.50 -8.58 -19.19
C GLU A 180 -14.28 -8.34 -20.11
N GLU A 181 -13.83 -7.09 -20.23
CA GLU A 181 -12.68 -6.72 -21.06
C GLU A 181 -11.34 -7.15 -20.44
N TYR A 182 -11.27 -7.24 -19.10
CA TYR A 182 -10.00 -7.43 -18.37
C TYR A 182 -9.95 -8.67 -17.48
N GLY A 183 -11.06 -9.35 -17.23
CA GLY A 183 -11.11 -10.55 -16.39
C GLY A 183 -10.75 -10.30 -14.91
N ASN A 184 -10.89 -9.05 -14.42
CA ASN A 184 -10.58 -8.71 -13.04
C ASN A 184 -11.44 -7.57 -12.43
N SER A 185 -11.35 -7.45 -11.10
CA SER A 185 -11.94 -6.38 -10.27
C SER A 185 -10.99 -6.02 -9.12
N ILE A 186 -10.86 -4.72 -8.82
CA ILE A 186 -10.03 -4.24 -7.70
C ILE A 186 -10.93 -4.05 -6.48
N ILE A 187 -10.58 -4.70 -5.38
CA ILE A 187 -11.31 -4.62 -4.13
C ILE A 187 -10.52 -3.81 -3.10
N VAL A 188 -11.17 -2.78 -2.54
CA VAL A 188 -10.70 -2.10 -1.34
C VAL A 188 -11.26 -2.81 -0.12
N ILE A 189 -10.38 -3.21 0.78
CA ILE A 189 -10.73 -3.87 2.03
C ILE A 189 -10.51 -2.89 3.18
N GLY A 190 -11.58 -2.61 3.92
CA GLY A 190 -11.54 -1.83 5.14
C GLY A 190 -11.93 -2.64 6.38
N SER A 191 -12.18 -1.94 7.47
CA SER A 191 -12.50 -2.56 8.77
C SER A 191 -13.93 -3.10 8.84
N PHE A 192 -14.80 -2.61 7.96
CA PHE A 192 -16.23 -2.99 7.91
C PHE A 192 -16.76 -3.13 6.47
N PHE A 193 -15.89 -3.15 5.46
CA PHE A 193 -16.34 -3.28 4.07
C PHE A 193 -15.31 -3.97 3.18
N PHE A 194 -15.83 -4.53 2.08
CA PHE A 194 -15.10 -4.96 0.89
C PHE A 194 -15.80 -4.30 -0.31
N ILE A 195 -15.19 -3.37 -1.01
CA ILE A 195 -15.87 -2.61 -2.09
C ILE A 195 -15.08 -2.66 -3.38
N ASN A 196 -15.77 -2.65 -4.51
CA ASN A 196 -15.13 -2.50 -5.81
C ASN A 196 -14.59 -1.07 -5.92
N ASP A 197 -13.32 -0.91 -6.27
CA ASP A 197 -12.77 0.39 -6.61
C ASP A 197 -13.00 0.70 -8.08
N ASN A 198 -14.18 1.26 -8.36
CA ASN A 198 -14.49 1.75 -9.69
C ASN A 198 -13.83 3.10 -10.00
N ILE A 199 -13.38 3.86 -8.99
CA ILE A 199 -12.85 5.21 -9.23
C ILE A 199 -11.52 5.16 -9.99
N ILE A 200 -10.84 4.02 -9.96
CA ILE A 200 -9.65 3.78 -10.80
C ILE A 200 -10.05 3.45 -12.27
N GLN A 201 -11.34 3.46 -12.65
CA GLN A 201 -11.77 3.66 -14.04
C GLN A 201 -11.77 5.16 -14.37
N LEU A 202 -10.58 5.75 -14.41
CA LEU A 202 -10.36 7.17 -14.69
C LEU A 202 -10.48 7.46 -16.19
N SER A 203 -11.70 7.44 -16.72
CA SER A 203 -11.99 7.87 -18.10
C SER A 203 -11.84 9.39 -18.30
N ASN A 204 -11.60 10.18 -17.24
CA ASN A 204 -11.50 11.65 -17.32
C ASN A 204 -10.26 12.28 -16.68
N ILE A 205 -9.34 11.49 -16.11
CA ILE A 205 -8.01 12.01 -15.80
C ILE A 205 -7.15 11.73 -17.04
N LYS A 206 -6.97 12.76 -17.87
CA LYS A 206 -6.06 12.71 -19.03
C LYS A 206 -4.60 12.43 -18.66
N ASP A 207 -4.29 12.40 -17.37
CA ASP A 207 -2.94 12.30 -16.82
C ASP A 207 -2.81 11.04 -15.95
N TYR A 208 -2.38 9.96 -16.62
CA TYR A 208 -1.89 8.67 -16.16
C TYR A 208 -1.55 8.57 -14.66
N GLN A 209 -2.31 7.77 -13.91
CA GLN A 209 -1.89 7.28 -12.59
C GLN A 209 -1.45 5.83 -12.71
N GLU A 210 -0.16 5.56 -12.47
CA GLU A 210 0.39 4.22 -12.31
C GLU A 210 0.15 3.75 -10.89
N PHE A 211 -0.72 2.76 -10.72
CA PHE A 211 -0.92 2.10 -9.44
C PHE A 211 -0.25 0.74 -9.45
N TRP A 212 0.61 0.52 -8.46
CA TRP A 212 1.25 -0.75 -8.19
C TRP A 212 0.36 -1.57 -7.27
N TYR A 213 -0.10 -2.71 -7.78
CA TYR A 213 -0.83 -3.70 -7.00
C TYR A 213 0.06 -4.92 -6.82
N THR A 214 -0.14 -5.64 -5.73
CA THR A 214 0.34 -7.02 -5.64
C THR A 214 -0.78 -7.92 -6.11
N ASP A 215 -0.55 -8.66 -7.20
CA ASP A 215 -1.41 -9.78 -7.57
C ASP A 215 -1.44 -10.74 -6.39
N TYR A 216 -2.63 -11.01 -5.91
CA TYR A 216 -2.80 -11.91 -4.80
C TYR A 216 -2.66 -13.37 -5.23
N ASN A 217 -2.98 -13.76 -6.48
CA ASN A 217 -2.82 -15.14 -6.97
C ASN A 217 -1.35 -15.54 -7.04
N SER A 218 -0.50 -14.66 -7.56
CA SER A 218 0.90 -14.98 -7.84
C SER A 218 1.93 -14.31 -6.92
N ASN A 219 1.52 -13.38 -6.04
CA ASN A 219 2.40 -12.45 -5.32
C ASN A 219 3.29 -11.61 -6.27
N LYS A 220 2.88 -11.45 -7.53
CA LYS A 220 3.61 -10.66 -8.52
C LYS A 220 3.20 -9.19 -8.44
N LEU A 221 4.12 -8.31 -8.80
CA LEU A 221 3.86 -6.89 -8.89
C LEU A 221 3.09 -6.62 -10.20
N ILE A 222 1.85 -6.14 -10.09
CA ILE A 222 1.03 -5.71 -11.22
C ILE A 222 1.12 -4.19 -11.33
N LEU A 223 1.53 -3.74 -12.50
CA LEU A 223 1.42 -2.34 -12.89
C LEU A 223 0.12 -2.17 -13.66
N ARG A 224 -0.80 -1.33 -13.16
CA ARG A 224 -1.93 -0.88 -13.97
C ARG A 224 -1.52 0.36 -14.74
N LYS A 225 -1.45 0.22 -16.06
CA LYS A 225 -1.43 1.33 -17.03
C LYS A 225 -2.80 1.36 -17.70
N ASN A 226 -3.34 2.55 -17.98
CA ASN A 226 -4.71 2.75 -18.48
C ASN A 226 -5.23 1.58 -19.35
N GLU A 227 -6.39 1.06 -18.95
CA GLU A 227 -7.20 0.08 -19.70
C GLU A 227 -6.54 -1.30 -19.95
N ALA A 228 -5.47 -1.66 -19.24
CA ALA A 228 -5.00 -3.04 -19.23
C ALA A 228 -4.32 -3.42 -17.91
N ILE A 229 -4.76 -4.52 -17.31
CA ILE A 229 -4.02 -5.19 -16.24
C ILE A 229 -3.11 -6.20 -16.91
N ILE A 230 -1.81 -5.94 -16.88
CA ILE A 230 -0.81 -6.85 -17.44
C ILE A 230 -0.19 -7.60 -16.27
N SER A 231 -0.51 -8.90 -16.16
CA SER A 231 0.28 -9.81 -15.33
C SER A 231 1.56 -10.17 -16.08
N GLU A 232 2.71 -9.91 -15.46
CA GLU A 232 4.07 -10.24 -15.93
C GLU A 232 4.57 -9.56 -17.21
N GLU A 233 5.86 -9.24 -17.20
CA GLU A 233 6.52 -8.31 -18.12
C GLU A 233 6.08 -6.87 -17.92
N ILE A 234 6.74 -6.21 -16.98
CA ILE A 234 6.54 -4.78 -16.74
C ILE A 234 7.29 -4.04 -17.85
N GLY A 235 6.70 -2.98 -18.38
CA GLY A 235 7.44 -2.03 -19.21
C GLY A 235 8.72 -1.62 -18.48
N ASN A 236 9.85 -1.54 -19.19
CA ASN A 236 11.12 -1.08 -18.61
C ASN A 236 11.13 0.40 -18.18
N LYS A 237 9.98 1.08 -18.14
CA LYS A 237 9.84 2.49 -17.76
C LYS A 237 8.91 2.60 -16.56
N LEU A 238 9.41 3.23 -15.49
CA LEU A 238 8.62 3.70 -14.36
C LEU A 238 8.35 5.18 -14.55
N TYR A 239 7.09 5.63 -14.48
CA TYR A 239 6.77 7.05 -14.64
C TYR A 239 6.64 7.72 -13.27
N LYS A 240 7.30 8.88 -13.11
CA LYS A 240 7.19 9.73 -11.92
C LYS A 240 6.26 10.89 -12.24
N CYS A 241 5.18 10.99 -11.47
CA CYS A 241 4.15 12.01 -11.66
C CYS A 241 4.18 13.01 -10.51
N GLU A 242 4.19 14.31 -10.82
CA GLU A 242 3.86 15.33 -9.83
C GLU A 242 2.35 15.38 -9.62
N ILE A 243 1.90 15.80 -8.42
CA ILE A 243 0.48 15.88 -7.96
C ILE A 243 -0.41 16.72 -8.92
N LYS A 244 0.16 17.37 -9.94
CA LYS A 244 -0.51 18.23 -10.93
C LYS A 244 -0.37 17.76 -12.38
N GLY A 245 -0.41 16.45 -12.64
CA GLY A 245 -0.75 15.94 -13.97
C GLY A 245 0.35 16.03 -15.04
N SER A 246 1.62 16.23 -14.68
CA SER A 246 2.73 16.03 -15.64
C SER A 246 3.59 14.86 -15.20
N CYS A 247 3.53 13.76 -15.94
CA CYS A 247 4.41 12.60 -15.81
C CYS A 247 5.47 12.64 -16.90
N ASN A 248 6.33 13.67 -16.85
CA ASN A 248 7.35 13.90 -17.89
C ASN A 248 8.66 13.17 -17.61
N GLU A 249 8.85 12.68 -16.39
CA GLU A 249 10.04 11.94 -15.98
C GLU A 249 9.71 10.45 -15.92
N PHE A 250 10.53 9.65 -16.61
CA PHE A 250 10.47 8.21 -16.50
C PHE A 250 11.87 7.66 -16.24
N ILE A 251 11.93 6.61 -15.43
CA ILE A 251 13.15 5.91 -15.08
C ILE A 251 13.16 4.59 -15.82
N TYR A 252 14.25 4.33 -16.55
CA TYR A 252 14.47 3.01 -17.12
C TYR A 252 14.84 2.01 -16.03
N LEU A 253 14.05 0.97 -15.87
CA LEU A 253 14.32 -0.16 -15.00
C LEU A 253 15.40 -1.02 -15.66
N GLN A 254 16.57 -1.03 -15.02
CA GLN A 254 17.68 -1.88 -15.41
C GLN A 254 17.52 -3.27 -14.80
N SER A 255 18.24 -4.25 -15.34
CA SER A 255 18.39 -5.53 -14.65
C SER A 255 19.08 -5.31 -13.32
N GLY A 256 18.55 -5.88 -12.24
CA GLY A 256 19.09 -5.64 -10.91
C GLY A 256 18.18 -6.14 -9.79
N THR A 257 18.52 -5.77 -8.56
CA THR A 257 17.71 -6.09 -7.38
C THR A 257 17.03 -4.83 -6.89
N TYR A 258 15.72 -4.92 -6.62
CA TYR A 258 14.88 -3.80 -6.23
C TYR A 258 14.15 -4.13 -4.94
N ILE A 259 13.85 -3.09 -4.15
CA ILE A 259 12.89 -3.18 -3.05
C ILE A 259 11.58 -2.55 -3.49
N VAL A 260 10.47 -3.23 -3.22
CA VAL A 260 9.12 -2.72 -3.44
C VAL A 260 8.29 -3.06 -2.21
N ASN A 261 7.78 -2.04 -1.52
CA ASN A 261 6.98 -2.21 -0.29
C ASN A 261 7.67 -3.12 0.74
N ASN A 262 8.98 -2.92 0.95
CA ASN A 262 9.82 -3.71 1.85
C ASN A 262 9.97 -5.20 1.47
N ILE A 263 9.73 -5.56 0.22
CA ILE A 263 10.00 -6.90 -0.33
C ILE A 263 11.06 -6.77 -1.42
N ILE A 264 12.00 -7.71 -1.46
CA ILE A 264 13.06 -7.71 -2.48
C ILE A 264 12.69 -8.56 -3.69
N TYR A 265 12.99 -8.02 -4.86
CA TYR A 265 12.75 -8.62 -6.16
C TYR A 265 13.99 -8.50 -7.05
N SER A 266 14.25 -9.50 -7.88
CA SER A 266 15.16 -9.41 -9.02
C SER A 266 14.36 -9.02 -10.26
N PHE A 267 14.85 -8.01 -10.95
CA PHE A 267 14.36 -7.49 -12.21
C PHE A 267 15.34 -7.94 -13.29
N THR A 268 14.86 -8.59 -14.34
CA THR A 268 15.66 -8.97 -15.52
C THR A 268 15.05 -8.32 -16.75
N ASN A 269 15.74 -7.30 -17.28
CA ASN A 269 15.37 -6.63 -18.51
C ASN A 269 15.86 -7.44 -19.71
N ASN A 270 14.96 -7.82 -20.61
CA ASN A 270 15.28 -8.65 -21.78
C ASN A 270 15.60 -7.83 -23.04
N GLU A 271 15.92 -6.54 -22.89
CA GLU A 271 16.23 -5.57 -23.96
C GLU A 271 15.08 -5.23 -24.92
N VAL A 272 13.88 -5.82 -24.74
CA VAL A 272 12.68 -5.55 -25.55
C VAL A 272 11.61 -4.83 -24.72
N ASP A 273 12.01 -3.75 -24.06
CA ASP A 273 11.16 -2.92 -23.18
C ASP A 273 10.41 -3.68 -22.08
N LYS A 274 10.84 -4.89 -21.72
CA LYS A 274 10.16 -5.77 -20.78
C LYS A 274 11.08 -6.18 -19.64
N VAL A 275 10.51 -6.24 -18.46
CA VAL A 275 11.18 -6.66 -17.24
C VAL A 275 10.45 -7.84 -16.61
N ILE A 276 11.17 -8.94 -16.48
CA ILE A 276 10.75 -10.12 -15.73
C ILE A 276 11.08 -9.86 -14.26
N THR A 277 10.13 -10.09 -13.36
CA THR A 277 10.34 -9.93 -11.92
C THR A 277 10.26 -11.26 -11.19
N SER A 278 11.14 -11.47 -10.22
CA SER A 278 11.12 -12.63 -9.35
C SER A 278 11.38 -12.21 -7.91
N LYS A 279 10.58 -12.71 -6.97
CA LYS A 279 10.74 -12.42 -5.55
C LYS A 279 11.98 -13.15 -5.02
N LEU A 280 12.87 -12.44 -4.34
CA LEU A 280 14.09 -13.02 -3.77
C LEU A 280 13.90 -13.35 -2.30
N THR A 281 14.29 -14.56 -1.91
CA THR A 281 14.42 -14.95 -0.50
C THR A 281 15.87 -14.84 -0.10
N GLN A 282 16.19 -13.81 0.69
CA GLN A 282 17.53 -13.55 1.18
C GLN A 282 17.52 -13.13 2.64
N ASN A 283 18.62 -13.46 3.34
CA ASN A 283 18.86 -13.13 4.74
C ASN A 283 20.15 -12.29 4.80
N GLU A 284 20.05 -11.02 4.42
CA GLU A 284 21.21 -10.11 4.34
C GLU A 284 20.80 -8.67 4.62
N PHE A 285 21.81 -7.85 4.92
CA PHE A 285 21.65 -6.40 4.93
C PHE A 285 21.89 -5.86 3.53
N VAL A 286 20.97 -5.03 3.04
CA VAL A 286 21.11 -4.36 1.75
C VAL A 286 21.05 -2.86 1.92
N ALA A 287 21.83 -2.16 1.12
CA ALA A 287 21.71 -0.73 0.93
C ALA A 287 20.89 -0.47 -0.33
N VAL A 288 19.87 0.37 -0.22
CA VAL A 288 18.95 0.66 -1.31
C VAL A 288 18.87 2.16 -1.52
N LYS A 289 19.10 2.60 -2.75
CA LYS A 289 18.82 3.97 -3.21
C LYS A 289 17.35 4.06 -3.61
N LEU A 290 16.59 4.91 -2.94
CA LEU A 290 15.21 5.22 -3.31
C LEU A 290 15.17 6.14 -4.53
N PHE A 291 14.12 6.03 -5.35
CA PHE A 291 13.93 6.90 -6.51
C PHE A 291 13.48 8.32 -6.15
N SER A 292 12.86 8.47 -4.98
CA SER A 292 12.42 9.74 -4.41
C SER A 292 12.37 9.64 -2.89
N SER A 293 12.49 10.77 -2.20
CA SER A 293 12.29 10.86 -0.75
C SER A 293 10.85 10.58 -0.32
N ASN A 294 9.89 10.74 -1.25
CA ASN A 294 8.46 10.53 -1.01
C ASN A 294 7.95 9.14 -1.45
N ASP A 295 8.77 8.33 -2.12
CA ASP A 295 8.33 7.04 -2.64
C ASP A 295 8.19 6.03 -1.50
N LEU A 296 7.04 5.35 -1.45
CA LEU A 296 6.63 4.36 -0.45
C LEU A 296 7.46 3.07 -0.53
N ASN A 297 8.77 3.16 -0.31
CA ASN A 297 9.73 2.06 -0.33
C ASN A 297 9.90 1.40 -1.72
N PHE A 298 10.05 2.21 -2.77
CA PHE A 298 10.52 1.76 -4.08
C PHE A 298 11.95 2.23 -4.32
N GLY A 299 12.87 1.29 -4.58
CA GLY A 299 14.27 1.61 -4.73
C GLY A 299 15.08 0.46 -5.32
N TYR A 300 16.32 0.78 -5.65
CA TYR A 300 17.28 -0.12 -6.27
C TYR A 300 18.40 -0.47 -5.29
N LYS A 301 18.76 -1.76 -5.17
CA LYS A 301 19.88 -2.25 -4.35
C LYS A 301 21.17 -1.72 -4.96
N ILE A 302 21.93 -0.97 -4.18
CA ILE A 302 23.26 -0.49 -4.59
C ILE A 302 24.21 -1.70 -4.56
N ASN A 303 24.89 -1.94 -5.68
CA ASN A 303 25.88 -3.01 -5.79
C ASN A 303 27.23 -2.56 -5.23
N ASP A 304 28.06 -3.51 -4.86
CA ASP A 304 29.39 -3.24 -4.29
C ASP A 304 30.26 -2.34 -5.17
N GLU A 305 30.24 -2.55 -6.48
CA GLU A 305 30.99 -1.75 -7.46
C GLU A 305 30.52 -0.28 -7.51
N GLU A 306 29.26 -0.01 -7.18
CA GLU A 306 28.73 1.36 -7.10
C GLU A 306 29.14 2.07 -5.82
N PHE A 307 29.51 1.34 -4.76
CA PHE A 307 30.13 1.91 -3.57
C PHE A 307 31.59 2.29 -3.80
N GLU A 308 32.26 1.66 -4.76
CA GLU A 308 33.66 1.96 -5.07
C GLU A 308 33.81 3.26 -5.88
N ASN A 309 32.77 3.63 -6.62
CA ASN A 309 32.69 4.90 -7.34
C ASN A 309 32.04 5.97 -6.46
N MET A 310 32.62 7.17 -6.33
CA MET A 310 32.20 8.22 -5.39
C MET A 310 30.66 8.40 -5.32
N VAL A 311 30.08 8.10 -4.15
CA VAL A 311 28.66 8.29 -3.88
C VAL A 311 28.40 9.76 -3.52
N TYR A 312 27.72 10.50 -4.40
CA TYR A 312 27.35 11.90 -4.16
C TYR A 312 26.38 12.04 -2.97
N ASP A 313 26.44 13.16 -2.24
CA ASP A 313 25.53 13.47 -1.10
C ASP A 313 24.04 13.27 -1.45
N GLU A 314 23.66 13.54 -2.70
CA GLU A 314 22.30 13.31 -3.21
C GLU A 314 21.89 11.83 -3.15
N VAL A 315 22.79 10.93 -3.55
CA VAL A 315 22.54 9.48 -3.50
C VAL A 315 22.41 9.01 -2.06
N LEU A 316 23.30 9.47 -1.18
CA LEU A 316 23.26 9.13 0.24
C LEU A 316 21.94 9.57 0.89
N SER A 317 21.46 10.77 0.57
CA SER A 317 20.20 11.31 1.09
C SER A 317 18.96 10.47 0.73
N LEU A 318 19.05 9.68 -0.34
CA LEU A 318 18.02 8.74 -0.79
C LEU A 318 18.33 7.28 -0.43
N THR A 319 19.50 7.02 0.17
CA THR A 319 19.94 5.66 0.51
C THR A 319 19.43 5.28 1.89
N LYS A 320 18.94 4.05 2.03
CA LYS A 320 18.58 3.44 3.32
C LYS A 320 19.19 2.05 3.45
N LEU A 321 19.43 1.63 4.69
CA LEU A 321 19.80 0.25 5.01
C LEU A 321 18.58 -0.57 5.39
N TYR A 322 18.52 -1.79 4.89
CA TYR A 322 17.45 -2.74 5.18
C TYR A 322 18.03 -4.06 5.71
N ASP A 323 17.44 -4.56 6.78
CA ASP A 323 17.63 -5.90 7.32
C ASP A 323 16.57 -6.84 6.75
N CYS A 324 16.96 -7.68 5.79
CA CYS A 324 16.05 -8.55 5.07
C CYS A 324 16.13 -9.96 5.60
N SER A 325 14.96 -10.54 5.87
CA SER A 325 14.82 -11.95 6.21
C SER A 325 13.63 -12.57 5.49
N ASN A 326 13.87 -13.71 4.84
CA ASN A 326 12.85 -14.45 4.08
C ASN A 326 12.03 -13.53 3.16
N SER A 327 12.72 -12.70 2.35
CA SER A 327 12.17 -11.70 1.41
C SER A 327 11.58 -10.42 2.01
N ALA A 328 11.28 -10.39 3.32
CA ALA A 328 10.73 -9.23 3.99
C ALA A 328 11.85 -8.41 4.63
N CYS A 329 11.81 -7.10 4.41
CA CYS A 329 12.84 -6.19 4.87
C CYS A 329 12.31 -5.22 5.91
N LYS A 330 13.18 -4.79 6.82
CA LYS A 330 12.92 -3.69 7.74
C LYS A 330 14.03 -2.68 7.61
N VAL A 331 13.70 -1.40 7.59
CA VAL A 331 14.71 -0.34 7.66
C VAL A 331 15.50 -0.52 8.96
N THR A 332 16.81 -0.34 8.89
CA THR A 332 17.70 -0.45 10.05
C THR A 332 18.77 0.65 10.04
N ASN A 333 19.41 0.83 11.19
CA ASN A 333 20.54 1.72 11.34
C ASN A 333 21.86 0.96 11.11
N GLY A 334 22.86 1.65 10.58
CA GLY A 334 24.15 1.03 10.35
C GLY A 334 25.15 1.95 9.68
N TYR A 335 26.19 1.35 9.14
CA TYR A 335 27.30 2.02 8.51
C TYR A 335 27.69 1.30 7.23
N ILE A 336 28.07 2.06 6.21
CA ILE A 336 28.55 1.54 4.92
C ILE A 336 29.96 2.06 4.68
N ASN A 337 30.89 1.15 4.38
CA ASN A 337 32.22 1.47 3.91
C ASN A 337 32.22 1.68 2.39
N TYR A 338 32.65 2.85 1.94
CA TYR A 338 32.75 3.25 0.54
C TYR A 338 34.08 3.98 0.33
N ASN A 339 34.91 3.57 -0.63
CA ASN A 339 36.19 4.23 -0.98
C ASN A 339 36.99 4.83 0.23
N TYR A 340 37.38 3.98 1.19
CA TYR A 340 38.16 4.39 2.38
C TYR A 340 37.45 5.40 3.31
N SER A 341 36.12 5.38 3.25
CA SER A 341 35.21 6.27 3.95
C SER A 341 34.09 5.47 4.58
N VAL A 342 33.48 5.99 5.64
CA VAL A 342 32.30 5.37 6.23
C VAL A 342 31.14 6.35 6.20
N VAL A 343 29.97 5.95 5.74
CA VAL A 343 28.73 6.72 5.90
C VAL A 343 27.88 6.09 6.98
N LYS A 344 27.19 6.94 7.73
CA LYS A 344 26.22 6.51 8.74
C LYS A 344 24.82 6.56 8.15
N CYS A 345 24.08 5.48 8.31
CA CYS A 345 22.69 5.38 7.91
C CYS A 345 21.78 5.24 9.13
N ASP A 346 20.71 6.03 9.13
CA ASP A 346 19.62 5.91 10.09
C ASP A 346 18.31 5.48 9.38
N ASN A 347 17.19 5.50 10.11
CA ASN A 347 15.89 5.11 9.57
C ASN A 347 15.39 5.98 8.41
N ASN A 348 15.95 7.17 8.22
CA ASN A 348 15.50 8.14 7.23
C ASN A 348 16.42 8.19 6.02
N ASN A 349 17.74 8.22 6.23
CA ASN A 349 18.72 8.31 5.16
C ASN A 349 20.13 7.87 5.59
N CYS A 350 21.04 7.83 4.63
CA CYS A 350 22.47 7.84 4.87
C CYS A 350 22.99 9.28 4.82
N SER A 351 23.81 9.63 5.80
CA SER A 351 24.43 10.94 5.93
C SER A 351 25.96 10.82 5.97
N LYS A 352 26.61 11.97 5.70
CA LYS A 352 28.05 12.21 5.44
C LYS A 352 29.09 11.28 6.07
N TYR A 353 30.30 11.35 5.46
CA TYR A 353 31.56 10.80 5.95
C TYR A 353 31.71 10.88 7.47
N GLN A 354 31.85 9.72 8.09
CA GLN A 354 32.22 9.55 9.48
C GLN A 354 33.73 9.70 9.57
N GLU A 355 34.17 10.80 10.21
CA GLU A 355 35.58 10.99 10.52
C GLU A 355 36.10 9.86 11.40
N PRO A 356 37.41 9.53 11.29
CA PRO A 356 38.08 8.65 12.22
C PRO A 356 37.81 9.11 13.66
N ILE A 357 37.47 8.17 14.52
CA ILE A 357 37.21 8.42 15.93
C ILE A 357 38.25 7.70 16.79
N GLU A 358 38.47 8.22 17.99
CA GLU A 358 39.24 7.49 18.99
C GLU A 358 38.31 6.50 19.72
N CYS A 359 38.53 5.20 19.51
CA CYS A 359 37.83 4.15 20.25
C CYS A 359 38.55 3.84 21.57
N SER A 360 38.27 4.63 22.60
CA SER A 360 38.88 4.47 23.93
C SER A 360 37.89 4.74 25.05
N ASN A 361 38.14 4.19 26.24
CA ASN A 361 37.26 4.37 27.40
C ASN A 361 37.08 5.84 27.82
N ASN A 362 37.98 6.74 27.42
CA ASN A 362 37.86 8.18 27.65
C ASN A 362 36.79 8.83 26.76
N ASN A 363 36.42 8.18 25.65
CA ASN A 363 35.49 8.66 24.64
C ASN A 363 34.26 7.73 24.54
N ILE A 364 33.59 7.45 25.65
CA ILE A 364 32.43 6.53 25.71
C ILE A 364 31.33 6.82 24.68
N ASN A 365 31.15 8.08 24.29
CA ASN A 365 30.16 8.49 23.30
C ASN A 365 30.47 7.99 21.88
N ASN A 366 31.68 7.49 21.65
CA ASN A 366 32.10 6.89 20.38
C ASN A 366 31.73 5.41 20.26
N ALA A 367 31.08 4.82 21.27
CA ALA A 367 30.57 3.45 21.18
C ALA A 367 29.50 3.32 20.09
N ASN A 368 29.41 2.13 19.48
CA ASN A 368 28.48 1.80 18.39
C ASN A 368 28.73 2.58 17.09
N ILE A 369 29.94 3.09 16.87
CA ILE A 369 30.31 3.84 15.66
C ILE A 369 31.30 3.02 14.84
N ALA A 370 31.03 2.88 13.54
CA ALA A 370 32.01 2.38 12.59
C ALA A 370 32.75 3.54 11.91
N TYR A 371 34.03 3.36 11.63
CA TYR A 371 34.90 4.38 11.03
C TYR A 371 36.02 3.73 10.21
N TYR A 372 36.69 4.53 9.39
CA TYR A 372 37.86 4.09 8.63
C TYR A 372 39.13 4.67 9.23
N SER A 373 40.10 3.83 9.61
CA SER A 373 41.43 4.27 10.06
C SER A 373 42.49 3.30 9.57
N ASP A 374 43.68 3.80 9.24
CA ASP A 374 44.85 2.98 8.89
C ASP A 374 44.55 1.90 7.83
N SER A 375 43.79 2.28 6.81
CA SER A 375 43.35 1.38 5.73
C SER A 375 42.47 0.21 6.19
N LYS A 376 41.74 0.37 7.31
CA LYS A 376 40.82 -0.63 7.86
C LYS A 376 39.46 -0.04 8.14
N PHE A 377 38.43 -0.85 7.91
CA PHE A 377 37.07 -0.56 8.36
C PHE A 377 36.89 -1.12 9.76
N LEU A 378 36.63 -0.26 10.73
CA LEU A 378 36.67 -0.56 12.16
C LEU A 378 35.33 -0.25 12.81
N PHE A 379 35.00 -0.97 13.88
CA PHE A 379 33.82 -0.75 14.71
C PHE A 379 34.23 -0.57 16.17
N CYS A 380 33.77 0.52 16.79
CA CYS A 380 33.99 0.75 18.21
C CYS A 380 32.87 0.11 19.04
N ALA A 381 33.11 -1.10 19.55
CA ALA A 381 32.14 -1.83 20.35
C ALA A 381 32.33 -1.54 21.84
N ASN A 382 31.24 -1.38 22.59
CA ASN A 382 31.27 -1.37 24.05
C ASN A 382 30.95 -2.77 24.59
N SER A 383 31.99 -3.54 24.91
CA SER A 383 31.93 -4.90 25.47
C SER A 383 31.72 -4.93 26.99
N GLY A 384 31.48 -3.77 27.60
CA GLY A 384 31.24 -3.63 29.03
C GLY A 384 29.93 -4.27 29.51
N ASN A 385 29.51 -3.92 30.73
CA ASN A 385 28.28 -4.40 31.36
C ASN A 385 27.58 -3.29 32.16
N THR A 386 26.61 -3.65 33.01
CA THR A 386 25.84 -2.68 33.83
C THR A 386 26.68 -1.91 34.86
N THR A 387 27.93 -2.30 35.09
CA THR A 387 28.83 -1.68 36.09
C THR A 387 29.97 -0.89 35.46
N ASN A 388 30.46 -1.32 34.30
CA ASN A 388 31.59 -0.72 33.59
C ASN A 388 31.37 -0.63 32.08
N ASN A 389 32.08 0.29 31.43
CA ASN A 389 32.20 0.31 29.98
C ASN A 389 33.58 -0.24 29.60
N ALA A 390 33.65 -0.88 28.44
CA ALA A 390 34.90 -1.37 27.86
C ALA A 390 34.82 -1.17 26.35
N LEU A 391 35.43 -0.11 25.84
CA LEU A 391 35.49 0.14 24.40
C LEU A 391 36.61 -0.69 23.79
N GLU A 392 36.26 -1.43 22.76
CA GLU A 392 37.15 -2.26 21.96
C GLU A 392 36.98 -1.87 20.48
N GLU A 393 38.11 -1.55 19.85
CA GLU A 393 38.18 -1.44 18.41
C GLU A 393 38.18 -2.85 17.80
N LYS A 394 37.29 -3.07 16.84
CA LYS A 394 37.17 -4.34 16.13
C LYS A 394 37.24 -4.11 14.63
N GLU A 395 38.11 -4.83 13.94
CA GLU A 395 38.12 -4.84 12.49
C GLU A 395 36.83 -5.49 11.96
N ILE A 396 36.22 -4.82 10.98
CA ILE A 396 34.98 -5.26 10.36
C ILE A 396 35.32 -6.25 9.26
N ASP A 397 34.99 -7.51 9.51
CA ASP A 397 35.14 -8.61 8.55
C ASP A 397 33.77 -9.05 8.01
N LYS A 398 33.79 -9.76 6.88
CA LYS A 398 32.57 -10.34 6.27
C LYS A 398 31.86 -11.34 7.18
N ASN A 399 30.53 -11.37 7.13
CA ASN A 399 29.66 -12.33 7.84
C ASN A 399 29.97 -12.49 9.33
N ASN A 400 30.22 -11.38 10.02
CA ASN A 400 30.63 -11.35 11.41
C ASN A 400 29.57 -10.65 12.29
N TYR A 401 29.64 -10.92 13.60
CA TYR A 401 28.67 -10.47 14.59
C TYR A 401 29.37 -9.67 15.68
N TYR A 402 28.82 -8.51 16.01
CA TYR A 402 29.36 -7.62 17.02
C TYR A 402 28.29 -7.28 18.05
N PHE A 403 28.56 -7.60 19.31
CA PHE A 403 27.72 -7.19 20.43
C PHE A 403 28.30 -5.92 21.03
N SER A 404 27.43 -4.95 21.29
CA SER A 404 27.82 -3.70 21.93
C SER A 404 26.69 -3.18 22.78
N LEU A 405 27.00 -2.64 23.96
CA LEU A 405 25.98 -2.10 24.86
C LEU A 405 25.15 -1.02 24.18
N SER A 406 23.82 -1.07 24.39
CA SER A 406 22.89 -0.14 23.75
C SER A 406 23.06 1.32 24.20
N SER A 407 23.68 1.52 25.37
CA SER A 407 24.13 2.79 25.91
C SER A 407 25.17 2.54 27.01
N SER A 408 25.79 3.60 27.53
CA SER A 408 26.76 3.51 28.64
C SER A 408 26.15 2.76 29.82
N LYS A 409 26.81 1.66 30.24
CA LYS A 409 26.38 0.77 31.33
C LYS A 409 24.95 0.20 31.18
N ALA A 410 24.49 -0.02 29.95
CA ALA A 410 23.19 -0.64 29.69
C ALA A 410 23.13 -2.10 30.18
N SER A 411 21.91 -2.62 30.36
CA SER A 411 21.65 -4.06 30.57
C SER A 411 21.31 -4.80 29.27
N SER A 412 21.30 -4.10 28.15
CA SER A 412 20.98 -4.62 26.82
C SER A 412 22.10 -4.35 25.84
N TYR A 413 22.23 -5.23 24.84
CA TYR A 413 23.18 -5.10 23.75
C TYR A 413 22.43 -4.93 22.44
N TYR A 414 23.01 -4.15 21.55
CA TYR A 414 22.70 -4.23 20.13
C TYR A 414 23.53 -5.36 19.51
N LEU A 415 22.89 -6.13 18.63
CA LEU A 415 23.56 -7.05 17.72
C LEU A 415 23.78 -6.34 16.39
N TYR A 416 25.03 -6.11 16.05
CA TYR A 416 25.43 -5.66 14.73
C TYR A 416 25.95 -6.83 13.91
N ILE A 417 25.59 -6.88 12.64
CA ILE A 417 25.96 -7.96 11.72
C ILE A 417 26.51 -7.32 10.45
N THR A 418 27.52 -7.96 9.86
CA THR A 418 28.08 -7.51 8.59
C THR A 418 27.52 -8.29 7.41
N ASN A 419 27.44 -7.63 6.25
CA ASN A 419 27.06 -8.32 5.01
C ASN A 419 28.20 -9.23 4.51
N GLU A 420 27.90 -10.00 3.47
CA GLU A 420 28.81 -11.02 2.90
C GLU A 420 30.13 -10.47 2.37
N ASN A 421 30.18 -9.18 2.07
CA ASN A 421 31.37 -8.50 1.54
C ASN A 421 32.06 -7.61 2.60
N GLY A 422 31.54 -7.56 3.83
CA GLY A 422 32.11 -6.75 4.92
C GLY A 422 32.05 -5.24 4.67
N LYS A 423 31.22 -4.79 3.73
CA LYS A 423 31.05 -3.36 3.39
C LYS A 423 29.98 -2.69 4.22
N ILE A 424 29.04 -3.45 4.76
CA ILE A 424 27.95 -2.95 5.60
C ILE A 424 28.07 -3.57 6.99
N ILE A 425 27.93 -2.77 8.03
CA ILE A 425 27.65 -3.23 9.40
C ILE A 425 26.36 -2.57 9.87
N ALA A 426 25.36 -3.37 10.25
CA ALA A 426 24.05 -2.83 10.58
C ALA A 426 23.42 -3.56 11.77
N GLN A 427 22.55 -2.84 12.47
CA GLN A 427 21.83 -3.37 13.62
C GLN A 427 20.81 -4.40 13.16
N ASN A 428 20.79 -5.57 13.80
CA ASN A 428 19.77 -6.57 13.55
C ASN A 428 18.42 -6.13 14.15
N THR A 429 17.35 -6.35 13.38
CA THR A 429 15.96 -5.94 13.70
C THR A 429 15.01 -7.12 13.84
N HIS A 430 15.48 -8.35 13.59
CA HIS A 430 14.69 -9.57 13.65
C HIS A 430 14.96 -10.42 14.90
N GLY A 431 16.06 -10.17 15.61
CA GLY A 431 16.37 -10.74 16.92
C GLY A 431 15.96 -9.80 18.06
N LYS A 432 15.26 -10.34 19.07
CA LYS A 432 15.09 -9.74 20.39
C LYS A 432 15.79 -10.61 21.42
#